data_AF-M9LXN3-F1
#
_entry.id   AF-M9LXN3-F1
#
_cell.length_a   1.000
_cell.length_b   1.000
_cell.length_c   1.000
_cell.angle_alpha   90.00
_cell.angle_beta   90.00
_cell.angle_gamma   90.00
#
_symmetry.space_group_name_H-M   'P 1'
#
loop_
_entity.id
_entity.type
_entity.pdbx_description
1 polymer ?
#
loop_
_entity_poly.entity_id
_entity_poly.type
_entity_poly.pdbx_seq_one_letter_code
_entity_poly.pdbx_strand_id
1 'polypeptide(L)'
;MPATYDPSTRNVFAGPNSLVDYFNPDKNAPLPLVELPPQLNPYYDDGVRIYAKMLTALPATNVKSLPALSLLESGGVISLDSTPEERAAQTTHTVTESSSGSTVTSMSMIARQHGVKKVRAWMSNKVSPTKSSLMRFFGLELALFGGPSQSPPQDPMGGIAKAAAQGSQPGSYNPNQYENPANPAAHERWTGKQLLEQMPDINVFAGGMGTGGTITGTAKRLKQSQPKCHVVGVCVARGDKVPGPRPRELLEPVDFPWKALVDDVEDVASRESYTLSMQLCRYGIVCGPSSGFSLQGLFQVLERRKRAGTLQALRQQDDGEPVKAVFLCCDLPFQYVDEYFSKCDAALFPPIVNEHLFGVDQYAYSTSWILDVASAQTMLVYPRFATNSAPLVDASELASDPSEEGSDASTPASPGLLRPAILDLRARSDYEQGHLAHARNVPLSSLREQDVSPYADAVLLATQATEIQKRFVDLPHVPHQCPGNGVAELNSLDLAEMMACLRKSDREVLVIDYKGDTAKLTVSALRHAGIKAYSVATGWNGLLAAGVPTTK
;
A
#
# COMPACT_ATOMS: atom_id res chain seq x y z
N MET A 1 -1.28 10.20 -46.07
CA MET A 1 -1.39 8.97 -45.25
C MET A 1 -1.17 9.38 -43.81
N PRO A 2 -2.01 8.97 -42.85
CA PRO A 2 -1.68 9.23 -41.46
C PRO A 2 -0.38 8.48 -41.14
N ALA A 3 0.53 9.13 -40.42
CA ALA A 3 1.78 8.54 -39.98
C ALA A 3 1.51 7.15 -39.38
N THR A 4 2.24 6.14 -39.83
CA THR A 4 2.17 4.79 -39.29
C THR A 4 2.23 4.86 -37.77
N TYR A 5 1.16 4.40 -37.10
CA TYR A 5 1.07 4.34 -35.65
C TYR A 5 2.20 3.44 -35.14
N ASP A 6 3.26 4.07 -34.62
CA ASP A 6 4.35 3.40 -33.91
C ASP A 6 4.36 3.90 -32.46
N PRO A 7 3.73 3.16 -31.53
CA PRO A 7 3.68 3.54 -30.13
C PRO A 7 5.07 3.60 -29.48
N SER A 8 6.09 2.91 -30.03
CA SER A 8 7.43 2.85 -29.44
C SER A 8 8.18 4.20 -29.49
N THR A 9 7.86 5.06 -30.47
CA THR A 9 8.55 6.34 -30.67
C THR A 9 8.15 7.41 -29.64
N ARG A 10 6.85 7.49 -29.30
CA ARG A 10 6.33 8.47 -28.31
C ARG A 10 5.95 7.84 -26.97
N ASN A 11 5.97 6.51 -26.88
CA ASN A 11 5.44 5.75 -25.77
C ASN A 11 3.96 6.09 -25.47
N VAL A 12 3.14 6.20 -26.54
CA VAL A 12 1.71 6.53 -26.46
C VAL A 12 0.90 5.42 -27.14
N PHE A 13 0.00 4.79 -26.39
CA PHE A 13 -0.86 3.70 -26.86
C PHE A 13 -2.29 4.21 -27.00
N ALA A 14 -2.91 4.03 -28.17
CA ALA A 14 -4.23 4.60 -28.47
C ALA A 14 -5.14 3.60 -29.22
N GLY A 15 -6.45 3.84 -29.11
CA GLY A 15 -7.47 3.05 -29.79
C GLY A 15 -7.88 1.75 -29.08
N PRO A 16 -8.73 0.93 -29.72
CA PRO A 16 -9.34 -0.26 -29.10
C PRO A 16 -8.36 -1.37 -28.67
N ASN A 17 -7.13 -1.34 -29.17
CA ASN A 17 -6.06 -2.29 -28.83
C ASN A 17 -4.98 -1.71 -27.92
N SER A 18 -5.14 -0.47 -27.44
CA SER A 18 -4.14 0.24 -26.64
C SER A 18 -3.60 -0.56 -25.45
N LEU A 19 -4.46 -1.26 -24.69
CA LEU A 19 -4.02 -2.08 -23.56
C LEU A 19 -3.28 -3.36 -23.98
N VAL A 20 -3.68 -3.99 -25.08
CA VAL A 20 -2.96 -5.16 -25.64
C VAL A 20 -1.58 -4.71 -26.12
N ASP A 21 -1.52 -3.58 -26.82
CA ASP A 21 -0.28 -2.99 -27.31
C ASP A 21 0.64 -2.53 -26.17
N TYR A 22 0.07 -1.96 -25.10
CA TYR A 22 0.81 -1.57 -23.90
C TYR A 22 1.50 -2.77 -23.25
N PHE A 23 0.85 -3.94 -23.22
CA PHE A 23 1.45 -5.18 -22.70
C PHE A 23 2.39 -5.87 -23.69
N ASN A 24 2.31 -5.57 -24.99
CA ASN A 24 3.12 -6.21 -26.02
C ASN A 24 4.58 -5.69 -26.01
N PRO A 25 5.58 -6.50 -25.63
CA PRO A 25 6.96 -6.03 -25.53
C PRO A 25 7.57 -5.60 -26.89
N ASP A 26 7.01 -6.05 -28.01
CA ASP A 26 7.45 -5.67 -29.36
C ASP A 26 6.96 -4.26 -29.77
N LYS A 27 6.00 -3.68 -29.02
CA LYS A 27 5.47 -2.32 -29.23
C LYS A 27 5.93 -1.31 -28.18
N ASN A 28 6.79 -1.72 -27.25
CA ASN A 28 7.31 -0.90 -26.18
C ASN A 28 8.76 -0.48 -26.47
N ALA A 29 9.18 0.67 -25.90
CA ALA A 29 10.58 1.02 -25.85
C ALA A 29 11.39 -0.03 -25.03
N PRO A 30 12.68 -0.24 -25.31
CA PRO A 30 13.52 -1.13 -24.52
C PRO A 30 13.51 -0.76 -23.04
N LEU A 31 13.35 -1.76 -22.17
CA LEU A 31 13.34 -1.50 -20.72
C LEU A 31 14.72 -1.06 -20.24
N PRO A 32 14.81 -0.20 -19.21
CA PRO A 32 16.09 0.34 -18.75
C PRO A 32 17.12 -0.74 -18.38
N LEU A 33 18.37 -0.49 -18.74
CA LEU A 33 19.55 -1.22 -18.31
C LEU A 33 20.46 -0.22 -17.59
N VAL A 34 20.57 -0.33 -16.27
CA VAL A 34 21.13 0.73 -15.41
C VAL A 34 22.42 0.25 -14.77
N GLU A 35 23.54 0.94 -15.01
CA GLU A 35 24.79 0.63 -14.33
C GLU A 35 24.68 0.95 -12.83
N LEU A 36 25.17 0.03 -11.98
CA LEU A 36 25.29 0.26 -10.56
C LEU A 36 26.46 1.21 -10.28
N PRO A 37 26.24 2.26 -9.45
CA PRO A 37 27.32 3.17 -9.08
C PRO A 37 28.33 2.47 -8.14
N PRO A 38 29.54 3.03 -7.93
CA PRO A 38 30.57 2.42 -7.08
C PRO A 38 30.09 2.04 -5.67
N GLN A 39 29.16 2.80 -5.08
CA GLN A 39 28.59 2.52 -3.75
C GLN A 39 27.79 1.22 -3.70
N LEU A 40 27.30 0.73 -4.83
CA LEU A 40 26.55 -0.52 -4.97
C LEU A 40 27.33 -1.61 -5.73
N ASN A 41 28.52 -1.30 -6.25
CA ASN A 41 29.36 -2.21 -7.00
C ASN A 41 30.76 -2.33 -6.34
N PRO A 42 30.98 -3.34 -5.48
CA PRO A 42 32.26 -3.52 -4.80
C PRO A 42 33.42 -3.92 -5.73
N TYR A 43 33.15 -4.18 -7.01
CA TYR A 43 34.13 -4.57 -8.02
C TYR A 43 34.39 -3.45 -9.05
N TYR A 44 33.92 -2.23 -8.77
CA TYR A 44 34.05 -1.10 -9.71
C TYR A 44 35.51 -0.82 -10.07
N ASP A 45 36.40 -0.81 -9.08
CA ASP A 45 37.84 -0.55 -9.25
C ASP A 45 38.61 -1.77 -9.76
N ASP A 46 38.01 -2.96 -9.73
CA ASP A 46 38.56 -4.17 -10.35
C ASP A 46 38.27 -4.26 -11.86
N GLY A 47 37.69 -3.20 -12.44
CA GLY A 47 37.31 -3.15 -13.85
C GLY A 47 36.05 -3.95 -14.16
N VAL A 48 35.08 -4.03 -13.23
CA VAL A 48 33.77 -4.64 -13.47
C VAL A 48 32.69 -3.57 -13.47
N ARG A 49 31.80 -3.62 -14.47
CA ARG A 49 30.62 -2.75 -14.61
C ARG A 49 29.38 -3.62 -14.52
N ILE A 50 28.61 -3.46 -13.45
CA ILE A 50 27.42 -4.29 -13.17
C ILE A 50 26.17 -3.49 -13.53
N TYR A 51 25.26 -4.09 -14.30
CA TYR A 51 24.04 -3.45 -14.77
C TYR A 51 22.80 -4.18 -14.27
N ALA A 52 21.82 -3.42 -13.81
CA ALA A 52 20.49 -3.86 -13.45
C ALA A 52 19.56 -3.78 -14.67
N LYS A 53 19.05 -4.92 -15.15
CA LYS A 53 17.98 -4.94 -16.16
C LYS A 53 16.63 -4.77 -15.47
N MET A 54 15.98 -3.61 -15.69
CA MET A 54 14.78 -3.17 -14.98
C MET A 54 13.51 -3.79 -15.56
N LEU A 55 13.29 -5.10 -15.32
CA LEU A 55 12.04 -5.77 -15.69
C LEU A 55 10.85 -5.33 -14.81
N THR A 56 11.11 -4.58 -13.73
CA THR A 56 10.11 -3.85 -12.94
C THR A 56 9.38 -2.76 -13.74
N ALA A 57 9.96 -2.31 -14.86
CA ALA A 57 9.34 -1.33 -15.76
C ALA A 57 8.33 -1.95 -16.75
N LEU A 58 8.13 -3.26 -16.72
CA LEU A 58 7.03 -3.89 -17.47
C LEU A 58 5.67 -3.38 -16.98
N PRO A 59 4.62 -3.38 -17.82
CA PRO A 59 3.26 -2.96 -17.43
C PRO A 59 2.71 -3.63 -16.17
N ALA A 60 2.98 -4.93 -15.99
CA ALA A 60 2.59 -5.68 -14.79
C ALA A 60 3.55 -5.47 -13.61
N THR A 61 4.58 -4.64 -13.77
CA THR A 61 5.67 -4.36 -12.83
C THR A 61 6.47 -5.57 -12.38
N ASN A 62 6.43 -6.64 -13.18
CA ASN A 62 7.17 -7.87 -12.90
C ASN A 62 7.50 -8.65 -14.18
N VAL A 63 8.58 -9.42 -14.13
CA VAL A 63 9.12 -10.25 -15.21
C VAL A 63 8.13 -11.30 -15.72
N LYS A 64 7.15 -11.73 -14.90
CA LYS A 64 6.25 -12.83 -15.25
C LYS A 64 5.15 -12.43 -16.22
N SER A 65 5.01 -11.16 -16.59
CA SER A 65 4.16 -10.78 -17.73
C SER A 65 4.67 -11.35 -19.05
N LEU A 66 5.99 -11.47 -19.23
CA LEU A 66 6.58 -12.03 -20.45
C LEU A 66 6.19 -13.51 -20.65
N PRO A 67 6.49 -14.44 -19.73
CA PRO A 67 6.05 -15.82 -19.88
C PRO A 67 4.51 -15.92 -19.82
N ALA A 68 3.80 -15.08 -19.07
CA ALA A 68 2.33 -15.10 -19.09
C ALA A 68 1.75 -14.84 -20.49
N LEU A 69 2.28 -13.86 -21.22
CA LEU A 69 1.90 -13.61 -22.62
C LEU A 69 2.14 -14.85 -23.48
N SER A 70 3.37 -15.37 -23.48
CA SER A 70 3.73 -16.49 -24.36
C SER A 70 3.00 -17.78 -24.00
N LEU A 71 2.81 -18.06 -22.71
CA LEU A 71 2.05 -19.23 -22.24
C LEU A 71 0.59 -19.16 -22.68
N LEU A 72 -0.07 -18.02 -22.49
CA LEU A 72 -1.47 -17.83 -22.91
C LEU A 72 -1.62 -17.85 -24.44
N GLU A 73 -0.67 -17.26 -25.17
CA GLU A 73 -0.65 -17.24 -26.64
C GLU A 73 -0.47 -18.66 -27.20
N SER A 74 0.44 -19.46 -26.60
CA SER A 74 0.66 -20.85 -26.99
C SER A 74 -0.58 -21.75 -26.82
N GLY A 75 -1.47 -21.39 -25.88
CA GLY A 75 -2.74 -22.06 -25.65
C GLY A 75 -3.91 -21.53 -26.48
N GLY A 76 -3.69 -20.55 -27.38
CA GLY A 76 -4.76 -19.88 -28.12
C GLY A 76 -5.71 -19.04 -27.25
N VAL A 77 -5.33 -18.74 -26.00
CA VAL A 77 -6.15 -17.95 -25.07
C VAL A 77 -6.08 -16.47 -25.41
N ILE A 78 -4.94 -16.03 -25.93
CA ILE A 78 -4.72 -14.65 -26.38
C ILE A 78 -4.06 -14.65 -27.76
N SER A 79 -4.15 -13.51 -28.44
CA SER A 79 -3.32 -13.18 -29.59
C SER A 79 -2.98 -11.70 -29.50
N LEU A 80 -1.69 -11.36 -29.63
CA LEU A 80 -1.22 -9.97 -29.57
C LEU A 80 -1.72 -9.11 -30.73
N ASP A 81 -2.20 -9.74 -31.81
CA ASP A 81 -2.74 -9.08 -33.00
C ASP A 81 -4.27 -9.12 -33.07
N SER A 82 -4.94 -9.66 -32.04
CA SER A 82 -6.40 -9.81 -32.02
C SER A 82 -7.17 -8.49 -32.02
N THR A 83 -8.30 -8.49 -32.71
CA THR A 83 -9.34 -7.45 -32.68
C THR A 83 -10.23 -7.58 -31.43
N PRO A 84 -10.92 -6.50 -31.00
CA PRO A 84 -11.91 -6.59 -29.92
C PRO A 84 -12.97 -7.67 -30.12
N GLU A 85 -13.43 -7.87 -31.36
CA GLU A 85 -14.43 -8.87 -31.73
C GLU A 85 -13.90 -10.30 -31.55
N GLU A 86 -12.67 -10.58 -32.00
CA GLU A 86 -12.03 -11.89 -31.79
C GLU A 86 -11.80 -12.18 -30.30
N ARG A 87 -11.44 -11.16 -29.52
CA ARG A 87 -11.30 -11.28 -28.06
C ARG A 87 -12.62 -11.59 -27.37
N ALA A 88 -13.72 -10.99 -27.84
CA ALA A 88 -15.05 -11.28 -27.32
C ALA A 88 -15.53 -12.71 -27.65
N ALA A 89 -15.03 -13.30 -28.74
CA ALA A 89 -15.35 -14.66 -29.18
C ALA A 89 -14.53 -15.77 -28.48
N GLN A 90 -13.67 -15.43 -27.50
CA GLN A 90 -12.83 -16.40 -26.80
C GLN A 90 -13.67 -17.45 -26.04
N THR A 91 -13.36 -18.73 -26.26
CA THR A 91 -14.04 -19.88 -25.65
C THR A 91 -13.43 -20.31 -24.32
N THR A 92 -12.19 -19.88 -24.04
CA THR A 92 -11.56 -20.02 -22.73
C THR A 92 -12.13 -18.99 -21.76
N HIS A 93 -12.88 -19.43 -20.76
CA HIS A 93 -13.47 -18.54 -19.77
C HIS A 93 -12.73 -18.57 -18.44
N THR A 94 -11.94 -19.62 -18.19
CA THR A 94 -11.14 -19.80 -16.97
C THR A 94 -9.69 -20.12 -17.30
N VAL A 95 -8.75 -19.36 -16.75
CA VAL A 95 -7.34 -19.74 -16.70
C VAL A 95 -7.02 -20.19 -15.29
N THR A 96 -6.32 -21.31 -15.13
CA THR A 96 -5.92 -21.83 -13.81
C THR A 96 -4.42 -22.12 -13.80
N GLU A 97 -3.71 -21.74 -12.75
CA GLU A 97 -2.27 -21.96 -12.68
C GLU A 97 -1.80 -22.08 -11.22
N SER A 98 -0.74 -22.87 -11.00
CA SER A 98 -0.04 -22.94 -9.73
C SER A 98 1.14 -22.00 -9.74
N SER A 99 1.06 -20.93 -8.95
CA SER A 99 2.09 -19.90 -8.92
C SER A 99 2.27 -19.29 -7.54
N SER A 100 3.50 -18.84 -7.30
CA SER A 100 3.87 -18.04 -6.15
C SER A 100 3.36 -16.59 -6.24
N GLY A 101 2.60 -16.19 -7.27
CA GLY A 101 1.87 -14.91 -7.33
C GLY A 101 2.06 -14.17 -8.66
N SER A 102 3.28 -13.78 -9.01
CA SER A 102 3.52 -12.85 -10.12
C SER A 102 3.05 -13.39 -11.49
N THR A 103 3.16 -14.71 -11.74
CA THR A 103 2.66 -15.33 -12.99
C THR A 103 1.15 -15.22 -13.09
N VAL A 104 0.42 -15.64 -12.06
CA VAL A 104 -1.06 -15.63 -12.06
C VAL A 104 -1.61 -14.20 -12.05
N THR A 105 -0.96 -13.27 -11.34
CA THR A 105 -1.32 -11.85 -11.39
C THR A 105 -1.17 -11.28 -12.79
N SER A 106 -0.05 -11.57 -13.46
CA SER A 106 0.17 -11.12 -14.83
C SER A 106 -0.82 -11.76 -15.82
N MET A 107 -1.07 -13.07 -15.70
CA MET A 107 -2.10 -13.76 -16.48
C MET A 107 -3.49 -13.14 -16.25
N SER A 108 -3.81 -12.73 -15.03
CA SER A 108 -5.09 -12.10 -14.71
C SER A 108 -5.27 -10.75 -15.41
N MET A 109 -4.22 -9.92 -15.46
CA MET A 109 -4.26 -8.64 -16.16
C MET A 109 -4.40 -8.84 -17.68
N ILE A 110 -3.61 -9.75 -18.24
CA ILE A 110 -3.55 -10.02 -19.68
C ILE A 110 -4.84 -10.69 -20.16
N ALA A 111 -5.21 -11.82 -19.57
CA ALA A 111 -6.29 -12.67 -20.07
C ALA A 111 -7.67 -11.98 -20.05
N ARG A 112 -7.92 -11.07 -19.09
CA ARG A 112 -9.17 -10.29 -19.03
C ARG A 112 -9.40 -9.45 -20.28
N GLN A 113 -8.34 -8.91 -20.88
CA GLN A 113 -8.46 -8.13 -22.12
C GLN A 113 -8.91 -9.01 -23.30
N HIS A 114 -8.75 -10.32 -23.19
CA HIS A 114 -9.12 -11.34 -24.18
C HIS A 114 -10.36 -12.15 -23.76
N GLY A 115 -11.26 -11.56 -22.96
CA GLY A 115 -12.56 -12.17 -22.63
C GLY A 115 -12.52 -13.26 -21.56
N VAL A 116 -11.36 -13.59 -20.98
CA VAL A 116 -11.25 -14.55 -19.88
C VAL A 116 -11.87 -13.95 -18.62
N LYS A 117 -12.91 -14.61 -18.10
CA LYS A 117 -13.71 -14.12 -16.96
C LYS A 117 -13.06 -14.44 -15.62
N LYS A 118 -12.37 -15.58 -15.52
CA LYS A 118 -11.85 -16.11 -14.26
C LYS A 118 -10.38 -16.48 -14.40
N VAL A 119 -9.56 -16.03 -13.46
CA VAL A 119 -8.19 -16.52 -13.29
C VAL A 119 -8.05 -17.08 -11.89
N ARG A 120 -7.79 -18.38 -11.80
CA ARG A 120 -7.67 -19.14 -10.55
C ARG A 120 -6.21 -19.44 -10.25
N ALA A 121 -5.79 -19.12 -9.03
CA ALA A 121 -4.46 -19.40 -8.53
C ALA A 121 -4.49 -20.52 -7.49
N TRP A 122 -3.72 -21.59 -7.75
CA TRP A 122 -3.47 -22.66 -6.79
C TRP A 122 -2.20 -22.39 -6.00
N MET A 123 -2.35 -22.22 -4.68
CA MET A 123 -1.24 -21.89 -3.78
C MET A 123 -1.33 -22.61 -2.44
N SER A 124 -0.19 -22.78 -1.80
CA SER A 124 -0.14 -23.34 -0.44
C SER A 124 -0.90 -22.44 0.54
N ASN A 125 -1.54 -23.04 1.54
CA ASN A 125 -2.16 -22.36 2.68
C ASN A 125 -1.17 -21.55 3.55
N LYS A 126 0.13 -21.59 3.24
CA LYS A 126 1.21 -20.79 3.86
C LYS A 126 1.46 -19.45 3.16
N VAL A 127 0.58 -19.01 2.26
CA VAL A 127 0.62 -17.67 1.66
C VAL A 127 0.30 -16.60 2.71
N SER A 128 0.97 -15.44 2.67
CA SER A 128 0.72 -14.38 3.64
C SER A 128 -0.63 -13.67 3.38
N PRO A 129 -1.26 -13.10 4.43
CA PRO A 129 -2.48 -12.29 4.29
C PRO A 129 -2.31 -11.15 3.29
N THR A 130 -1.24 -10.35 3.42
CA THR A 130 -0.92 -9.24 2.51
C THR A 130 -0.91 -9.68 1.05
N LYS A 131 -0.27 -10.81 0.76
CA LYS A 131 -0.15 -11.35 -0.59
C LYS A 131 -1.47 -11.88 -1.13
N SER A 132 -2.24 -12.60 -0.32
CA SER A 132 -3.57 -13.08 -0.71
C SER A 132 -4.55 -11.94 -0.97
N SER A 133 -4.52 -10.88 -0.15
CA SER A 133 -5.27 -9.64 -0.37
C SER A 133 -4.87 -8.97 -1.68
N LEU A 134 -3.59 -8.87 -1.98
CA LEU A 134 -3.10 -8.28 -3.23
C LEU A 134 -3.57 -9.07 -4.47
N MET A 135 -3.53 -10.40 -4.43
CA MET A 135 -4.04 -11.22 -5.55
C MET A 135 -5.55 -11.08 -5.71
N ARG A 136 -6.32 -11.01 -4.61
CA ARG A 136 -7.76 -10.74 -4.67
C ARG A 136 -8.07 -9.34 -5.19
N PHE A 137 -7.24 -8.35 -4.88
CA PHE A 137 -7.35 -7.00 -5.45
C PHE A 137 -7.22 -7.02 -6.98
N PHE A 138 -6.30 -7.82 -7.53
CA PHE A 138 -6.22 -8.06 -8.98
C PHE A 138 -7.29 -9.03 -9.51
N GLY A 139 -8.29 -9.36 -8.69
CA GLY A 139 -9.48 -10.14 -9.04
C GLY A 139 -9.22 -11.63 -9.25
N LEU A 140 -8.17 -12.21 -8.67
CA LEU A 140 -7.90 -13.64 -8.76
C LEU A 140 -8.82 -14.45 -7.84
N GLU A 141 -9.25 -15.62 -8.31
CA GLU A 141 -9.86 -16.65 -7.47
C GLU A 141 -8.76 -17.46 -6.80
N LEU A 142 -8.71 -17.48 -5.47
CA LEU A 142 -7.68 -18.21 -4.74
C LEU A 142 -8.19 -19.59 -4.31
N ALA A 143 -7.47 -20.64 -4.69
CA ALA A 143 -7.69 -22.01 -4.23
C ALA A 143 -6.47 -22.47 -3.42
N LEU A 144 -6.68 -22.73 -2.13
CA LEU A 144 -5.61 -23.11 -1.21
C LEU A 144 -5.48 -24.63 -1.12
N PHE A 145 -4.24 -25.13 -1.09
CA PHE A 145 -3.93 -26.52 -0.76
C PHE A 145 -3.00 -26.60 0.47
N GLY A 146 -3.10 -27.67 1.24
CA GLY A 146 -2.19 -27.93 2.36
C GLY A 146 -0.86 -28.55 1.90
N GLY A 147 0.21 -28.40 2.69
CA GLY A 147 1.51 -29.00 2.38
C GLY A 147 2.69 -28.02 2.45
N PRO A 148 3.83 -28.32 1.82
CA PRO A 148 4.98 -27.41 1.78
C PRO A 148 4.64 -26.12 1.02
N SER A 149 5.36 -25.02 1.31
CA SER A 149 5.16 -23.74 0.61
C SER A 149 5.56 -23.82 -0.87
N GLN A 150 6.49 -24.71 -1.21
CA GLN A 150 6.90 -25.04 -2.57
C GLN A 150 6.88 -26.57 -2.67
N SER A 151 6.01 -27.11 -3.51
CA SER A 151 5.99 -28.54 -3.83
C SER A 151 6.92 -28.82 -5.02
N PRO A 152 7.50 -30.04 -5.10
CA PRO A 152 8.08 -30.55 -6.34
C PRO A 152 7.10 -30.44 -7.52
N PRO A 153 7.58 -30.21 -8.76
CA PRO A 153 6.70 -30.07 -9.91
C PRO A 153 5.76 -31.26 -10.13
N GLN A 154 6.23 -32.49 -9.87
CA GLN A 154 5.48 -33.74 -10.06
C GLN A 154 4.67 -34.19 -8.83
N ASP A 155 4.51 -33.35 -7.80
CA ASP A 155 3.74 -33.70 -6.60
C ASP A 155 2.24 -33.86 -6.94
N PRO A 156 1.65 -35.08 -6.82
CA PRO A 156 0.25 -35.32 -7.16
C PRO A 156 -0.73 -34.62 -6.21
N MET A 157 -0.27 -34.22 -5.02
CA MET A 157 -1.06 -33.47 -4.05
C MET A 157 -0.80 -31.96 -4.13
N GLY A 158 0.20 -31.55 -4.93
CA GLY A 158 0.62 -30.17 -5.09
C GLY A 158 -0.31 -29.34 -5.99
N GLY A 159 -0.10 -28.03 -5.95
CA GLY A 159 -0.91 -27.08 -6.72
C GLY A 159 -0.85 -27.27 -8.23
N ILE A 160 0.25 -27.80 -8.79
CA ILE A 160 0.41 -28.05 -10.23
C ILE A 160 -0.58 -29.12 -10.69
N ALA A 161 -0.64 -30.26 -10.00
CA ALA A 161 -1.61 -31.32 -10.30
C ALA A 161 -3.07 -30.83 -10.18
N LYS A 162 -3.36 -29.99 -9.16
CA LYS A 162 -4.70 -29.37 -8.99
C LYS A 162 -5.03 -28.39 -10.13
N ALA A 163 -4.06 -27.59 -10.56
CA ALA A 163 -4.22 -26.66 -11.67
C ALA A 163 -4.44 -27.42 -12.98
N ALA A 164 -3.70 -28.49 -13.24
CA ALA A 164 -3.87 -29.36 -14.41
C ALA A 164 -5.26 -30.00 -14.44
N ALA A 165 -5.72 -30.59 -13.33
CA ALA A 165 -7.05 -31.19 -13.24
C ALA A 165 -8.19 -30.19 -13.51
N GLN A 166 -8.07 -28.95 -13.02
CA GLN A 166 -9.01 -27.88 -13.31
C GLN A 166 -8.89 -27.39 -14.76
N GLY A 167 -7.69 -27.36 -15.32
CA GLY A 167 -7.40 -26.95 -16.69
C GLY A 167 -8.01 -27.87 -17.73
N SER A 168 -8.20 -29.16 -17.41
CA SER A 168 -8.84 -30.14 -18.29
C SER A 168 -10.37 -30.02 -18.37
N GLN A 169 -10.99 -29.13 -17.60
CA GLN A 169 -12.44 -28.90 -17.66
C GLN A 169 -12.82 -28.06 -18.89
N PRO A 170 -14.00 -28.28 -19.50
CA PRO A 170 -14.46 -27.47 -20.64
C PRO A 170 -14.41 -25.96 -20.35
N GLY A 171 -13.87 -25.19 -21.30
CA GLY A 171 -13.71 -23.73 -21.17
C GLY A 171 -12.65 -23.30 -20.14
N SER A 172 -11.83 -24.23 -19.64
CA SER A 172 -10.68 -23.95 -18.78
C SER A 172 -9.36 -24.20 -19.50
N TYR A 173 -8.30 -23.50 -19.09
CA TYR A 173 -6.95 -23.70 -19.60
C TYR A 173 -5.94 -23.66 -18.45
N ASN A 174 -5.04 -24.64 -18.39
CA ASN A 174 -3.86 -24.60 -17.53
C ASN A 174 -2.61 -24.41 -18.39
N PRO A 175 -1.89 -23.27 -18.27
CA PRO A 175 -0.70 -23.03 -19.10
C PRO A 175 0.52 -23.87 -18.70
N ASN A 176 0.59 -24.29 -17.43
CA ASN A 176 1.68 -25.03 -16.81
C ASN A 176 3.08 -24.43 -17.07
N GLN A 177 3.42 -23.40 -16.29
CA GLN A 177 4.71 -22.71 -16.40
C GLN A 177 5.97 -23.57 -16.19
N TYR A 178 5.87 -24.80 -15.68
CA TYR A 178 7.05 -25.66 -15.40
C TYR A 178 7.40 -26.60 -16.55
N GLU A 179 6.45 -26.91 -17.44
CA GLU A 179 6.66 -27.85 -18.55
C GLU A 179 6.53 -27.17 -19.91
N ASN A 180 5.77 -26.08 -20.00
CA ASN A 180 5.46 -25.45 -21.28
C ASN A 180 6.68 -24.67 -21.83
N PRO A 181 7.21 -25.05 -23.02
CA PRO A 181 8.39 -24.42 -23.62
C PRO A 181 8.16 -22.95 -24.04
N ALA A 182 6.92 -22.48 -24.06
CA ALA A 182 6.60 -21.06 -24.24
C ALA A 182 7.16 -20.19 -23.10
N ASN A 183 7.39 -20.75 -21.91
CA ASN A 183 8.03 -20.02 -20.80
C ASN A 183 9.47 -19.57 -21.15
N PRO A 184 10.43 -20.48 -21.45
CA PRO A 184 11.75 -20.05 -21.90
C PRO A 184 11.71 -19.30 -23.24
N ALA A 185 10.81 -19.65 -24.17
CA ALA A 185 10.70 -18.96 -25.46
C ALA A 185 10.39 -17.46 -25.31
N ALA A 186 9.59 -17.06 -24.33
CA ALA A 186 9.32 -15.65 -24.01
C ALA A 186 10.62 -14.87 -23.72
N HIS A 187 11.53 -15.47 -22.96
CA HIS A 187 12.78 -14.83 -22.56
C HIS A 187 13.84 -14.87 -23.66
N GLU A 188 13.82 -15.87 -24.54
CA GLU A 188 14.61 -15.86 -25.78
C GLU A 188 14.13 -14.73 -26.71
N ARG A 189 12.81 -14.60 -26.90
CA ARG A 189 12.17 -13.60 -27.77
C ARG A 189 12.39 -12.16 -27.30
N TRP A 190 12.20 -11.88 -26.01
CA TRP A 190 12.17 -10.51 -25.50
C TRP A 190 13.35 -10.16 -24.59
N THR A 191 13.59 -10.92 -23.53
CA THR A 191 14.61 -10.55 -22.52
C THR A 191 16.03 -10.64 -23.09
N GLY A 192 16.42 -11.78 -23.65
CA GLY A 192 17.74 -11.98 -24.25
C GLY A 192 17.96 -11.12 -25.49
N LYS A 193 16.92 -10.94 -26.32
CA LYS A 193 16.97 -10.03 -27.48
C LYS A 193 17.28 -8.60 -27.06
N GLN A 194 16.51 -8.03 -26.12
CA GLN A 194 16.76 -6.67 -25.64
C GLN A 194 18.14 -6.52 -25.01
N LEU A 195 18.61 -7.50 -24.23
CA LEU A 195 19.95 -7.44 -23.64
C LEU A 195 21.04 -7.38 -24.70
N LEU A 196 20.96 -8.18 -25.76
CA LEU A 196 21.94 -8.12 -26.86
C LEU A 196 21.87 -6.82 -27.65
N GLU A 197 20.67 -6.27 -27.86
CA GLU A 197 20.50 -4.99 -28.55
C GLU A 197 21.06 -3.82 -27.73
N GLN A 198 20.95 -3.88 -26.40
CA GLN A 198 21.44 -2.84 -25.49
C GLN A 198 22.92 -3.00 -25.11
N MET A 199 23.42 -4.24 -25.07
CA MET A 199 24.76 -4.60 -24.61
C MET A 199 25.26 -5.83 -25.38
N PRO A 200 25.69 -5.64 -26.65
CA PRO A 200 26.15 -6.74 -27.50
C PRO A 200 27.41 -7.43 -26.98
N ASP A 201 28.17 -6.77 -26.10
CA ASP A 201 29.43 -7.22 -25.51
C ASP A 201 29.29 -7.69 -24.05
N ILE A 202 28.08 -8.08 -23.64
CA ILE A 202 27.81 -8.65 -22.30
C ILE A 202 28.75 -9.84 -22.00
N ASN A 203 29.45 -9.78 -20.86
CA ASN A 203 30.40 -10.82 -20.46
C ASN A 203 29.79 -11.81 -19.47
N VAL A 204 28.98 -11.32 -18.53
CA VAL A 204 28.38 -12.13 -17.47
C VAL A 204 26.89 -11.85 -17.37
N PHE A 205 26.07 -12.89 -17.25
CA PHE A 205 24.65 -12.78 -16.99
C PHE A 205 24.26 -13.60 -15.76
N ALA A 206 23.62 -12.98 -14.78
CA ALA A 206 23.18 -13.63 -13.55
C ALA A 206 21.65 -13.56 -13.38
N GLY A 207 21.05 -14.69 -13.02
CA GLY A 207 19.61 -14.76 -12.81
C GLY A 207 19.18 -15.83 -11.81
N GLY A 208 18.24 -15.46 -10.93
CA GLY A 208 17.61 -16.40 -10.02
C GLY A 208 16.73 -17.42 -10.72
N MET A 209 16.79 -18.67 -10.26
CA MET A 209 16.11 -19.81 -10.88
C MET A 209 14.88 -20.23 -10.07
N GLY A 210 13.70 -19.98 -10.65
CA GLY A 210 12.40 -20.44 -10.14
C GLY A 210 11.84 -21.59 -10.98
N THR A 211 11.21 -21.26 -12.11
CA THR A 211 10.82 -22.26 -13.12
C THR A 211 11.99 -22.68 -14.01
N GLY A 212 13.11 -21.96 -14.00
CA GLY A 212 14.19 -22.11 -15.00
C GLY A 212 13.93 -21.42 -16.35
N GLY A 213 12.72 -20.93 -16.62
CA GLY A 213 12.38 -20.33 -17.93
C GLY A 213 13.20 -19.08 -18.26
N THR A 214 13.33 -18.15 -17.30
CA THR A 214 14.06 -16.89 -17.48
C THR A 214 15.54 -17.09 -17.78
N ILE A 215 16.23 -17.92 -16.97
CA ILE A 215 17.65 -18.22 -17.18
C ILE A 215 17.85 -18.96 -18.51
N THR A 216 17.01 -19.95 -18.81
CA THR A 216 17.12 -20.77 -20.03
C THR A 216 16.97 -19.93 -21.29
N GLY A 217 15.86 -19.19 -21.41
CA GLY A 217 15.57 -18.42 -22.63
C GLY A 217 16.57 -17.30 -22.86
N THR A 218 16.92 -16.57 -21.79
CA THR A 218 17.89 -15.48 -21.87
C THR A 218 19.27 -16.02 -22.22
N ALA A 219 19.78 -17.03 -21.51
CA ALA A 219 21.09 -17.63 -21.75
C ALA A 219 21.19 -18.25 -23.15
N LYS A 220 20.14 -18.93 -23.63
CA LYS A 220 20.10 -19.47 -24.99
C LYS A 220 20.30 -18.37 -26.04
N ARG A 221 19.57 -17.25 -25.91
CA ARG A 221 19.72 -16.11 -26.82
C ARG A 221 21.10 -15.47 -26.73
N LEU A 222 21.59 -15.25 -25.51
CA LEU A 222 22.91 -14.68 -25.28
C LEU A 222 24.01 -15.55 -25.89
N LYS A 223 24.02 -16.86 -25.61
CA LYS A 223 25.06 -17.77 -26.12
C LYS A 223 25.01 -18.03 -27.63
N GLN A 224 23.85 -17.84 -28.28
CA GLN A 224 23.76 -17.85 -29.75
C GLN A 224 24.59 -16.72 -30.39
N SER A 225 24.61 -15.54 -29.78
CA SER A 225 25.37 -14.38 -30.29
C SER A 225 26.74 -14.24 -29.64
N GLN A 226 26.86 -14.64 -28.38
CA GLN A 226 28.05 -14.54 -27.54
C GLN A 226 28.33 -15.87 -26.83
N PRO A 227 28.94 -16.86 -27.53
CA PRO A 227 29.16 -18.20 -26.97
C PRO A 227 29.99 -18.23 -25.67
N LYS A 228 30.83 -17.21 -25.46
CA LYS A 228 31.67 -17.04 -24.26
C LYS A 228 30.96 -16.32 -23.10
N CYS A 229 29.72 -15.85 -23.26
CA CYS A 229 28.99 -15.21 -22.17
C CYS A 229 28.86 -16.19 -20.99
N HIS A 230 29.37 -15.78 -19.83
CA HIS A 230 29.36 -16.57 -18.61
C HIS A 230 28.02 -16.42 -17.89
N VAL A 231 27.30 -17.52 -17.69
CA VAL A 231 25.94 -17.53 -17.15
C VAL A 231 25.95 -18.08 -15.74
N VAL A 232 25.45 -17.28 -14.80
CA VAL A 232 25.34 -17.61 -13.37
C VAL A 232 23.88 -17.87 -13.03
N GLY A 233 23.56 -19.13 -12.72
CA GLY A 233 22.26 -19.51 -12.16
C GLY A 233 22.29 -19.39 -10.64
N VAL A 234 21.27 -18.79 -10.04
CA VAL A 234 21.21 -18.64 -8.58
C VAL A 234 20.03 -19.43 -8.00
N CYS A 235 20.30 -20.31 -7.04
CA CYS A 235 19.36 -21.16 -6.31
C CYS A 235 19.22 -20.72 -4.85
N VAL A 236 18.06 -20.99 -4.25
CA VAL A 236 17.83 -20.67 -2.83
C VAL A 236 18.61 -21.67 -1.98
N ALA A 237 19.33 -21.18 -0.98
CA ALA A 237 19.97 -22.04 0.00
C ALA A 237 18.97 -23.01 0.63
N ARG A 238 19.38 -24.27 0.81
CA ARG A 238 18.52 -25.34 1.30
C ARG A 238 17.92 -24.97 2.67
N GLY A 239 16.60 -25.10 2.80
CA GLY A 239 15.86 -24.78 4.02
C GLY A 239 15.48 -23.31 4.19
N ASP A 240 15.89 -22.43 3.28
CA ASP A 240 15.49 -21.03 3.27
C ASP A 240 14.45 -20.73 2.17
N LYS A 241 13.97 -19.49 2.10
CA LYS A 241 12.94 -19.05 1.16
C LYS A 241 13.20 -17.63 0.67
N VAL A 242 13.23 -17.49 -0.65
CA VAL A 242 13.15 -16.20 -1.36
C VAL A 242 11.95 -16.26 -2.33
N PRO A 243 11.08 -15.24 -2.37
CA PRO A 243 9.95 -15.22 -3.29
C PRO A 243 10.37 -15.31 -4.76
N GLY A 244 9.88 -16.32 -5.49
CA GLY A 244 10.16 -16.53 -6.91
C GLY A 244 11.13 -17.69 -7.15
N PRO A 245 12.44 -17.55 -6.83
CA PRO A 245 13.42 -18.61 -6.93
C PRO A 245 13.13 -19.83 -6.04
N ARG A 246 13.83 -20.94 -6.30
CA ARG A 246 13.68 -22.22 -5.60
C ARG A 246 15.03 -22.84 -5.25
N PRO A 247 15.09 -23.73 -4.25
CA PRO A 247 16.24 -24.60 -4.04
C PRO A 247 16.49 -25.52 -5.24
N ARG A 248 17.75 -25.92 -5.42
CA ARG A 248 18.20 -26.72 -6.57
C ARG A 248 17.40 -28.01 -6.72
N GLU A 249 17.13 -28.71 -5.63
CA GLU A 249 16.38 -29.97 -5.61
C GLU A 249 14.94 -29.85 -6.16
N LEU A 250 14.35 -28.65 -6.14
CA LEU A 250 13.02 -28.40 -6.72
C LEU A 250 13.08 -27.94 -8.19
N LEU A 251 14.27 -27.59 -8.68
CA LEU A 251 14.54 -27.23 -10.07
C LEU A 251 15.06 -28.43 -10.89
N GLU A 252 15.79 -29.34 -10.26
CA GLU A 252 16.31 -30.57 -10.89
C GLU A 252 15.26 -31.36 -11.70
N PRO A 253 13.99 -31.49 -11.25
CA PRO A 253 12.95 -32.21 -12.00
C PRO A 253 12.31 -31.39 -13.14
N VAL A 254 12.78 -30.18 -13.43
CA VAL A 254 12.24 -29.34 -14.51
C VAL A 254 13.02 -29.60 -15.80
N ASP A 255 12.32 -29.94 -16.88
CA ASP A 255 12.89 -30.41 -18.15
C ASP A 255 13.50 -29.32 -19.05
N PHE A 256 13.42 -28.06 -18.67
CA PHE A 256 14.08 -26.99 -19.43
C PHE A 256 15.60 -27.21 -19.50
N PRO A 257 16.27 -26.91 -20.63
CA PRO A 257 17.70 -27.21 -20.82
C PRO A 257 18.66 -26.24 -20.10
N TRP A 258 18.31 -25.78 -18.90
CA TRP A 258 19.09 -24.79 -18.15
C TRP A 258 20.49 -25.31 -17.78
N LYS A 259 20.64 -26.60 -17.48
CA LYS A 259 21.93 -27.22 -17.09
C LYS A 259 23.01 -27.10 -18.16
N ALA A 260 22.60 -27.12 -19.43
CA ALA A 260 23.53 -26.99 -20.56
C ALA A 260 23.92 -25.52 -20.85
N LEU A 261 23.22 -24.57 -20.23
CA LEU A 261 23.35 -23.13 -20.50
C LEU A 261 23.95 -22.34 -19.33
N VAL A 262 24.03 -22.93 -18.14
CA VAL A 262 24.54 -22.30 -16.93
C VAL A 262 25.96 -22.78 -16.65
N ASP A 263 26.89 -21.84 -16.48
CA ASP A 263 28.32 -22.12 -16.27
C ASP A 263 28.67 -22.23 -14.77
N ASP A 264 28.00 -21.47 -13.90
CA ASP A 264 28.12 -21.53 -12.44
C ASP A 264 26.73 -21.55 -11.79
N VAL A 265 26.56 -22.34 -10.72
CA VAL A 265 25.35 -22.35 -9.89
C VAL A 265 25.69 -21.99 -8.45
N GLU A 266 25.17 -20.86 -7.99
CA GLU A 266 25.36 -20.35 -6.62
C GLU A 266 24.11 -20.56 -5.76
N ASP A 267 24.32 -20.83 -4.47
CA ASP A 267 23.25 -20.92 -3.49
C ASP A 267 23.28 -19.68 -2.57
N VAL A 268 22.16 -18.96 -2.49
CA VAL A 268 22.04 -17.70 -1.74
C VAL A 268 20.93 -17.79 -0.71
N ALA A 269 21.20 -17.29 0.50
CA ALA A 269 20.23 -17.22 1.58
C ALA A 269 19.36 -15.96 1.50
N SER A 270 18.23 -15.98 2.20
CA SER A 270 17.24 -14.90 2.20
C SER A 270 17.77 -13.62 2.83
N ARG A 271 18.63 -13.69 3.85
CA ARG A 271 19.15 -12.50 4.53
C ARG A 271 19.93 -11.61 3.55
N GLU A 272 20.86 -12.18 2.80
CA GLU A 272 21.67 -11.46 1.81
C GLU A 272 20.80 -10.93 0.67
N SER A 273 19.86 -11.75 0.19
CA SER A 273 18.87 -11.40 -0.83
C SER A 273 18.07 -10.14 -0.46
N TYR A 274 17.48 -10.10 0.73
CA TYR A 274 16.67 -8.97 1.18
C TYR A 274 17.55 -7.76 1.52
N THR A 275 18.72 -7.98 2.14
CA THR A 275 19.63 -6.88 2.50
C THR A 275 20.11 -6.13 1.26
N LEU A 276 20.59 -6.85 0.23
CA LEU A 276 21.01 -6.21 -1.01
C LEU A 276 19.86 -5.55 -1.75
N SER A 277 18.69 -6.20 -1.82
CA SER A 277 17.52 -5.61 -2.47
C SER A 277 17.07 -4.31 -1.77
N MET A 278 17.10 -4.28 -0.44
CA MET A 278 16.80 -3.08 0.33
C MET A 278 17.85 -1.97 0.09
N GLN A 279 19.13 -2.32 0.03
CA GLN A 279 20.19 -1.36 -0.31
C GLN A 279 19.99 -0.78 -1.71
N LEU A 280 19.73 -1.61 -2.73
CA LEU A 280 19.38 -1.18 -4.08
C LEU A 280 18.21 -0.18 -4.06
N CYS A 281 17.13 -0.49 -3.33
CA CYS A 281 15.96 0.39 -3.22
C CYS A 281 16.31 1.75 -2.61
N ARG A 282 17.15 1.79 -1.57
CA ARG A 282 17.57 3.04 -0.91
C ARG A 282 18.39 3.98 -1.81
N TYR A 283 19.03 3.42 -2.83
CA TYR A 283 19.79 4.16 -3.84
C TYR A 283 19.00 4.42 -5.14
N GLY A 284 17.71 4.06 -5.17
CA GLY A 284 16.82 4.36 -6.30
C GLY A 284 16.61 3.22 -7.30
N ILE A 285 17.28 2.06 -7.12
CA ILE A 285 17.00 0.85 -7.89
C ILE A 285 15.90 0.06 -7.16
N VAL A 286 14.64 0.45 -7.40
CA VAL A 286 13.49 -0.14 -6.70
C VAL A 286 13.19 -1.54 -7.25
N CYS A 287 13.52 -2.57 -6.47
CA CYS A 287 13.38 -3.97 -6.85
C CYS A 287 13.03 -4.89 -5.67
N GLY A 288 12.46 -6.06 -5.96
CA GLY A 288 12.13 -7.09 -5.00
C GLY A 288 13.30 -8.01 -4.66
N PRO A 289 13.16 -8.84 -3.60
CA PRO A 289 14.24 -9.64 -3.02
C PRO A 289 14.92 -10.59 -4.02
N SER A 290 14.18 -11.11 -5.00
CA SER A 290 14.76 -11.96 -6.07
C SER A 290 15.85 -11.26 -6.92
N SER A 291 15.87 -9.93 -6.91
CA SER A 291 16.87 -9.10 -7.59
C SER A 291 18.16 -8.99 -6.77
N GLY A 292 18.04 -8.71 -5.46
CA GLY A 292 19.17 -8.75 -4.53
C GLY A 292 19.78 -10.15 -4.44
N PHE A 293 18.95 -11.20 -4.52
CA PHE A 293 19.37 -12.58 -4.66
C PHE A 293 20.23 -12.85 -5.90
N SER A 294 19.79 -12.37 -7.08
CA SER A 294 20.54 -12.53 -8.33
C SER A 294 21.87 -11.76 -8.28
N LEU A 295 21.88 -10.56 -7.68
CA LEU A 295 23.08 -9.75 -7.48
C LEU A 295 24.06 -10.42 -6.50
N GLN A 296 23.58 -11.01 -5.40
CA GLN A 296 24.43 -11.72 -4.46
C GLN A 296 25.13 -12.93 -5.11
N GLY A 297 24.41 -13.70 -5.93
CA GLY A 297 25.00 -14.81 -6.67
C GLY A 297 26.07 -14.33 -7.66
N LEU A 298 25.82 -13.21 -8.34
CA LEU A 298 26.84 -12.57 -9.17
C LEU A 298 28.08 -12.16 -8.35
N PHE A 299 27.88 -11.55 -7.17
CA PHE A 299 28.98 -11.17 -6.28
C PHE A 299 29.81 -12.38 -5.84
N GLN A 300 29.19 -13.52 -5.53
CA GLN A 300 29.92 -14.74 -5.14
C GLN A 300 30.84 -15.25 -6.26
N VAL A 301 30.38 -15.23 -7.51
CA VAL A 301 31.20 -15.61 -8.68
C VAL A 301 32.33 -14.61 -8.92
N LEU A 302 32.03 -13.30 -8.91
CA LEU A 302 33.02 -12.26 -9.13
C LEU A 302 34.11 -12.28 -8.05
N GLU A 303 33.74 -12.42 -6.78
CA GLU A 303 34.69 -12.54 -5.67
C GLU A 303 35.59 -13.77 -5.82
N ARG A 304 35.01 -14.93 -6.17
CA ARG A 304 35.77 -16.17 -6.39
C ARG A 304 36.78 -15.98 -7.52
N ARG A 305 36.39 -15.36 -8.64
CA ARG A 305 37.24 -15.09 -9.80
C ARG A 305 38.33 -14.06 -9.48
N LYS A 306 38.00 -13.00 -8.72
CA LYS A 306 38.96 -11.99 -8.24
C LYS A 306 40.05 -12.63 -7.40
N ARG A 307 39.69 -13.43 -6.38
CA ARG A 307 40.66 -14.15 -5.53
C ARG A 307 41.54 -15.11 -6.31
N ALA A 308 41.02 -15.73 -7.36
CA ALA A 308 41.77 -16.62 -8.24
C ALA A 308 42.61 -15.89 -9.30
N GLY A 309 42.55 -14.55 -9.40
CA GLY A 309 43.24 -13.79 -10.44
C GLY A 309 42.68 -14.03 -11.86
N THR A 310 41.46 -14.55 -11.98
CA THR A 310 40.83 -14.94 -13.25
C THR A 310 39.66 -14.03 -13.66
N LEU A 311 39.47 -12.91 -12.97
CA LEU A 311 38.36 -11.99 -13.21
C LEU A 311 38.35 -11.45 -14.66
N GLN A 312 39.52 -11.04 -15.16
CA GLN A 312 39.67 -10.49 -16.51
C GLN A 312 39.45 -11.53 -17.62
N ALA A 313 39.51 -12.83 -17.30
CA ALA A 313 39.24 -13.92 -18.24
C ALA A 313 37.74 -14.05 -18.58
N LEU A 314 36.85 -13.34 -17.87
CA LEU A 314 35.44 -13.26 -18.21
C LEU A 314 35.20 -12.41 -19.47
N ARG A 315 36.16 -11.57 -19.88
CA ARG A 315 36.04 -10.77 -21.09
C ARG A 315 36.03 -11.65 -22.34
N GLN A 316 35.24 -11.25 -23.32
CA GLN A 316 35.18 -11.96 -24.61
C GLN A 316 36.44 -11.74 -25.46
N GLN A 317 37.00 -10.53 -25.36
CA GLN A 317 38.18 -10.05 -26.06
C GLN A 317 39.15 -9.42 -25.05
N ASP A 318 40.44 -9.42 -25.36
CA ASP A 318 41.45 -8.71 -24.55
C ASP A 318 41.67 -7.32 -25.14
N ASP A 319 40.62 -6.51 -25.08
CA ASP A 319 40.54 -5.15 -25.66
C ASP A 319 40.79 -4.04 -24.62
N GLY A 320 40.97 -4.41 -23.35
CA GLY A 320 41.15 -3.45 -22.25
C GLY A 320 39.83 -2.94 -21.66
N GLU A 321 38.67 -3.31 -22.21
CA GLU A 321 37.38 -2.87 -21.70
C GLU A 321 37.03 -3.55 -20.36
N PRO A 322 36.20 -2.90 -19.52
CA PRO A 322 35.72 -3.51 -18.28
C PRO A 322 34.87 -4.77 -18.52
N VAL A 323 34.88 -5.71 -17.57
CA VAL A 323 33.94 -6.83 -17.55
C VAL A 323 32.52 -6.29 -17.34
N LYS A 324 31.63 -6.49 -18.31
CA LYS A 324 30.22 -6.09 -18.25
C LYS A 324 29.35 -7.24 -17.75
N ALA A 325 28.76 -7.08 -16.58
CA ALA A 325 27.89 -8.06 -15.95
C ALA A 325 26.46 -7.53 -15.84
N VAL A 326 25.46 -8.38 -16.06
CA VAL A 326 24.04 -8.01 -15.95
C VAL A 326 23.33 -8.93 -14.96
N PHE A 327 22.51 -8.35 -14.08
CA PHE A 327 21.52 -9.09 -13.27
C PHE A 327 20.10 -8.56 -13.52
N LEU A 328 19.09 -9.35 -13.16
CA LEU A 328 17.69 -9.02 -13.40
C LEU A 328 17.00 -8.41 -12.18
N CYS A 329 16.34 -7.26 -12.37
CA CYS A 329 15.38 -6.70 -11.41
C CYS A 329 13.96 -7.18 -11.76
N CYS A 330 13.52 -8.25 -11.09
CA CYS A 330 12.37 -9.07 -11.55
C CYS A 330 10.99 -8.53 -11.15
N ASP A 331 10.86 -7.84 -10.03
CA ASP A 331 9.59 -7.33 -9.50
C ASP A 331 9.83 -6.22 -8.45
N LEU A 332 8.75 -5.68 -7.88
CA LEU A 332 8.79 -4.60 -6.89
C LEU A 332 8.84 -5.12 -5.44
N PRO A 333 9.40 -4.34 -4.49
CA PRO A 333 9.54 -4.75 -3.10
C PRO A 333 8.24 -4.73 -2.30
N PHE A 334 7.22 -3.99 -2.76
CA PHE A 334 6.06 -3.59 -1.95
C PHE A 334 5.25 -4.76 -1.38
N GLN A 335 5.12 -5.85 -2.13
CA GLN A 335 4.40 -7.06 -1.68
C GLN A 335 5.18 -7.89 -0.65
N TYR A 336 6.40 -7.48 -0.30
CA TYR A 336 7.31 -8.17 0.61
C TYR A 336 7.75 -7.28 1.78
N VAL A 337 7.17 -6.10 1.98
CA VAL A 337 7.60 -5.12 3.00
C VAL A 337 7.69 -5.76 4.38
N ASP A 338 6.67 -6.50 4.80
CA ASP A 338 6.66 -7.22 6.08
C ASP A 338 7.83 -8.20 6.21
N GLU A 339 8.19 -8.86 5.10
CA GLU A 339 9.27 -9.84 5.06
C GLU A 339 10.64 -9.16 5.21
N TYR A 340 10.84 -7.93 4.70
CA TYR A 340 12.08 -7.18 4.92
C TYR A 340 12.36 -6.93 6.41
N PHE A 341 11.35 -6.56 7.19
CA PHE A 341 11.51 -6.35 8.64
C PHE A 341 11.81 -7.66 9.40
N SER A 342 11.42 -8.82 8.86
CA SER A 342 11.73 -10.13 9.44
C SER A 342 13.08 -10.70 9.01
N LYS A 343 13.58 -10.34 7.82
CA LYS A 343 14.76 -10.94 7.18
C LYS A 343 16.01 -10.08 7.27
N CYS A 344 15.86 -8.76 7.40
CA CYS A 344 16.98 -7.82 7.54
C CYS A 344 17.26 -7.55 9.02
N ASP A 345 18.49 -7.11 9.33
CA ASP A 345 18.84 -6.70 10.68
C ASP A 345 18.03 -5.45 11.10
N ALA A 346 17.47 -5.47 12.31
CA ALA A 346 16.63 -4.37 12.83
C ALA A 346 17.37 -3.02 12.83
N ALA A 347 18.69 -3.02 13.05
CA ALA A 347 19.53 -1.83 13.02
C ALA A 347 19.55 -1.11 11.67
N LEU A 348 19.11 -1.77 10.59
CA LEU A 348 19.01 -1.16 9.28
C LEU A 348 17.78 -0.25 9.15
N PHE A 349 16.79 -0.34 10.05
CA PHE A 349 15.57 0.44 10.02
C PHE A 349 15.62 1.55 11.08
N PRO A 350 15.61 2.84 10.69
CA PRO A 350 15.55 3.94 11.65
C PRO A 350 14.30 3.83 12.54
N PRO A 351 14.40 4.16 13.85
CA PRO A 351 13.25 4.12 14.74
C PRO A 351 12.24 5.21 14.35
N ILE A 352 10.97 4.96 14.69
CA ILE A 352 9.91 5.95 14.51
C ILE A 352 10.00 6.94 15.68
N VAL A 353 10.28 8.21 15.37
CA VAL A 353 10.23 9.29 16.35
C VAL A 353 8.78 9.54 16.73
N ASN A 354 8.48 9.56 18.04
CA ASN A 354 7.13 9.68 18.59
C ASN A 354 6.18 8.52 18.21
N GLU A 355 6.68 7.29 18.15
CA GLU A 355 5.89 6.07 17.85
C GLU A 355 4.60 5.93 18.69
N HIS A 356 4.63 6.41 19.94
CA HIS A 356 3.47 6.41 20.83
C HIS A 356 2.24 7.15 20.25
N LEU A 357 2.44 8.04 19.27
CA LEU A 357 1.34 8.77 18.63
C LEU A 357 0.45 7.90 17.75
N PHE A 358 0.86 6.70 17.33
CA PHE A 358 -0.03 5.78 16.60
C PHE A 358 -1.28 5.39 17.39
N GLY A 359 -1.22 5.48 18.73
CA GLY A 359 -2.32 5.09 19.62
C GLY A 359 -3.23 6.23 20.07
N VAL A 360 -2.98 7.47 19.67
CA VAL A 360 -3.72 8.66 20.15
C VAL A 360 -4.09 9.59 19.00
N ASP A 361 -5.12 10.42 19.19
CA ASP A 361 -5.54 11.42 18.20
C ASP A 361 -5.79 10.84 16.79
N GLN A 362 -6.41 9.67 16.72
CA GLN A 362 -6.67 8.95 15.45
C GLN A 362 -8.03 9.31 14.81
N TYR A 363 -8.75 10.25 15.41
CA TYR A 363 -10.07 10.65 14.96
C TYR A 363 -10.01 11.70 13.87
N ALA A 364 -11.04 11.75 13.02
CA ALA A 364 -11.08 12.67 11.89
C ALA A 364 -11.14 14.13 12.36
N TYR A 365 -10.61 15.05 11.56
CA TYR A 365 -10.74 16.49 11.75
C TYR A 365 -11.50 17.11 10.59
N SER A 366 -12.21 18.22 10.86
CA SER A 366 -12.81 19.06 9.82
C SER A 366 -12.69 20.53 10.20
N THR A 367 -12.31 21.36 9.22
CA THR A 367 -12.32 22.81 9.38
C THR A 367 -13.72 23.36 9.64
N SER A 368 -14.77 22.66 9.17
CA SER A 368 -16.17 23.04 9.44
C SER A 368 -16.59 22.87 10.90
N TRP A 369 -15.77 22.24 11.74
CA TRP A 369 -16.00 22.13 13.18
C TRP A 369 -15.23 23.20 13.98
N ILE A 370 -14.51 24.08 13.28
CA ILE A 370 -13.71 25.14 13.86
C ILE A 370 -14.36 26.46 13.45
N LEU A 371 -14.96 27.13 14.42
CA LEU A 371 -15.65 28.40 14.22
C LEU A 371 -14.65 29.55 14.35
N ASP A 372 -14.79 30.56 13.49
CA ASP A 372 -14.26 31.88 13.81
C ASP A 372 -15.08 32.52 14.94
N VAL A 373 -14.58 33.64 15.47
CA VAL A 373 -15.21 34.30 16.63
C VAL A 373 -16.63 34.78 16.31
N ALA A 374 -16.87 35.28 15.09
CA ALA A 374 -18.19 35.78 14.68
C ALA A 374 -19.22 34.63 14.56
N SER A 375 -18.82 33.49 14.03
CA SER A 375 -19.65 32.29 13.91
C SER A 375 -19.92 31.68 15.29
N ALA A 376 -18.93 31.69 16.19
CA ALA A 376 -19.12 31.28 17.58
C ALA A 376 -20.10 32.22 18.30
N GLN A 377 -19.99 33.54 18.14
CA GLN A 377 -20.97 34.50 18.66
C GLN A 377 -22.38 34.24 18.12
N THR A 378 -22.50 33.98 16.82
CA THR A 378 -23.79 33.64 16.19
C THR A 378 -24.39 32.38 16.82
N MET A 379 -23.59 31.34 17.02
CA MET A 379 -24.01 30.10 17.69
C MET A 379 -24.48 30.33 19.14
N LEU A 380 -23.84 31.26 19.86
CA LEU A 380 -24.19 31.60 21.25
C LEU A 380 -25.49 32.41 21.35
N VAL A 381 -25.78 33.29 20.39
CA VAL A 381 -26.93 34.19 20.41
C VAL A 381 -28.19 33.54 19.85
N TYR A 382 -28.08 32.74 18.78
CA TYR A 382 -29.23 32.20 18.04
C TYR A 382 -29.40 30.70 18.28
N PRO A 383 -30.34 30.27 19.14
CA PRO A 383 -30.55 28.85 19.42
C PRO A 383 -31.28 28.18 18.25
N ARG A 384 -30.98 26.91 17.97
CA ARG A 384 -31.57 26.17 16.83
C ARG A 384 -32.79 25.35 17.26
N PHE A 385 -33.72 25.13 16.33
CA PHE A 385 -34.85 24.21 16.54
C PHE A 385 -34.39 22.75 16.39
N ALA A 386 -34.87 21.88 17.29
CA ALA A 386 -34.72 20.44 17.18
C ALA A 386 -35.40 19.95 15.90
N THR A 387 -34.72 19.12 15.11
CA THR A 387 -35.21 18.71 13.77
C THR A 387 -36.48 17.85 13.78
N ASN A 388 -37.01 17.50 14.96
CA ASN A 388 -38.24 16.72 15.14
C ASN A 388 -39.40 17.48 15.81
N SER A 389 -39.36 18.82 15.93
CA SER A 389 -40.56 19.58 16.31
C SER A 389 -41.40 19.96 15.08
N ALA A 390 -42.71 19.72 15.16
CA ALA A 390 -43.76 19.93 14.15
C ALA A 390 -43.77 21.34 13.50
N PRO A 391 -44.56 21.59 12.43
CA PRO A 391 -44.31 22.70 11.49
C PRO A 391 -44.37 24.09 12.15
N LEU A 392 -43.58 24.99 11.56
CA LEU A 392 -43.39 26.39 11.94
C LEU A 392 -44.70 27.09 12.33
N VAL A 393 -44.73 27.65 13.54
CA VAL A 393 -45.78 28.57 13.99
C VAL A 393 -45.64 29.89 13.23
N ASP A 394 -46.78 30.52 12.95
CA ASP A 394 -46.92 31.73 12.14
C ASP A 394 -46.15 32.93 12.73
N ALA A 395 -45.67 33.83 11.87
CA ALA A 395 -44.76 34.92 12.21
C ALA A 395 -45.36 36.02 13.11
N SER A 396 -46.64 35.88 13.48
CA SER A 396 -47.39 36.82 14.33
C SER A 396 -47.15 36.62 15.84
N GLU A 397 -46.56 35.49 16.27
CA GLU A 397 -46.23 35.25 17.69
C GLU A 397 -44.84 35.73 18.12
N LEU A 398 -44.01 36.24 17.19
CA LEU A 398 -42.66 36.75 17.49
C LEU A 398 -42.62 38.18 18.06
N ALA A 399 -43.78 38.83 18.23
CA ALA A 399 -43.88 40.21 18.68
C ALA A 399 -44.58 40.30 20.04
N SER A 400 -43.94 39.84 21.11
CA SER A 400 -44.21 40.38 22.44
C SER A 400 -42.96 40.34 23.31
N ASP A 401 -42.60 41.53 23.77
CA ASP A 401 -41.48 41.87 24.64
C ASP A 401 -41.78 41.40 26.08
N PRO A 402 -40.91 40.64 26.76
CA PRO A 402 -41.14 40.25 28.15
C PRO A 402 -40.54 41.31 29.07
N SER A 403 -41.14 42.49 29.10
CA SER A 403 -41.12 43.34 30.29
C SER A 403 -42.47 43.22 30.98
N GLU A 404 -42.62 42.28 31.91
CA GLU A 404 -43.49 42.40 33.09
C GLU A 404 -43.37 41.18 34.01
N GLU A 405 -43.29 41.45 35.31
CA GLU A 405 -43.32 40.48 36.41
C GLU A 405 -44.70 39.82 36.52
N GLY A 406 -44.76 38.52 36.82
CA GLY A 406 -46.03 37.89 37.24
C GLY A 406 -46.07 36.38 37.01
N SER A 407 -46.28 35.65 38.09
CA SER A 407 -46.49 34.21 38.22
C SER A 407 -47.46 33.57 37.21
N ASP A 408 -47.11 32.41 36.64
CA ASP A 408 -47.92 31.20 36.85
C ASP A 408 -47.23 29.90 36.42
N ALA A 409 -47.33 28.89 37.28
CA ALA A 409 -46.80 27.55 37.08
C ALA A 409 -47.76 26.68 36.27
N SER A 410 -47.90 26.92 34.97
CA SER A 410 -48.49 25.95 34.01
C SER A 410 -48.40 26.39 32.54
N THR A 411 -47.22 26.80 32.05
CA THR A 411 -47.01 27.00 30.61
C THR A 411 -46.58 25.68 29.95
N PRO A 412 -47.21 25.22 28.86
CA PRO A 412 -46.73 24.04 28.14
C PRO A 412 -45.33 24.32 27.58
N ALA A 413 -44.44 23.33 27.67
CA ALA A 413 -43.06 23.39 27.21
C ALA A 413 -42.97 24.02 25.80
N SER A 414 -42.30 25.17 25.70
CA SER A 414 -42.11 25.86 24.42
C SER A 414 -41.43 24.94 23.40
N PRO A 415 -41.78 25.03 22.10
CA PRO A 415 -41.31 24.08 21.10
C PRO A 415 -39.80 24.23 20.86
N GLY A 416 -39.06 23.14 21.05
CA GLY A 416 -37.90 22.76 20.23
C GLY A 416 -36.61 23.58 20.30
N LEU A 417 -36.52 24.70 21.02
CA LEU A 417 -35.31 25.54 20.99
C LEU A 417 -34.14 24.92 21.81
N LEU A 418 -33.05 24.56 21.14
CA LEU A 418 -31.84 23.99 21.74
C LEU A 418 -30.71 25.01 21.72
N ARG A 419 -30.43 25.63 22.89
CA ARG A 419 -29.19 26.38 23.10
C ARG A 419 -27.99 25.44 23.05
N PRO A 420 -26.83 25.87 22.55
CA PRO A 420 -25.65 25.01 22.56
C PRO A 420 -25.23 24.68 23.99
N ALA A 421 -24.76 23.45 24.21
CA ALA A 421 -24.03 23.12 25.42
C ALA A 421 -22.61 23.69 25.30
N ILE A 422 -22.08 24.30 26.34
CA ILE A 422 -20.74 24.89 26.31
C ILE A 422 -19.85 24.13 27.31
N LEU A 423 -18.79 23.51 26.81
CA LEU A 423 -17.79 22.82 27.62
C LEU A 423 -16.53 23.67 27.69
N ASP A 424 -16.18 24.14 28.89
CA ASP A 424 -14.98 24.93 29.13
C ASP A 424 -13.90 24.06 29.77
N LEU A 425 -12.82 23.80 29.02
CA LEU A 425 -11.72 22.92 29.39
C LEU A 425 -10.65 23.59 30.26
N ARG A 426 -10.73 24.91 30.46
CA ARG A 426 -9.73 25.69 31.21
C ARG A 426 -9.70 25.30 32.69
N ALA A 427 -8.60 25.63 33.36
CA ALA A 427 -8.47 25.43 34.80
C ALA A 427 -9.61 26.13 35.56
N ARG A 428 -10.03 25.52 36.67
CA ARG A 428 -11.16 26.02 37.47
C ARG A 428 -10.95 27.45 37.96
N SER A 429 -9.73 27.81 38.34
CA SER A 429 -9.37 29.17 38.77
C SER A 429 -9.62 30.22 37.69
N ASP A 430 -9.41 29.87 36.43
CA ASP A 430 -9.52 30.81 35.30
C ASP A 430 -10.96 30.90 34.82
N TYR A 431 -11.69 29.78 34.93
CA TYR A 431 -13.14 29.75 34.74
C TYR A 431 -13.88 30.63 35.76
N GLU A 432 -13.50 30.57 37.04
CA GLU A 432 -14.09 31.38 38.13
C GLU A 432 -13.77 32.88 38.00
N GLN A 433 -12.70 33.25 37.31
CA GLN A 433 -12.38 34.66 37.00
C GLN A 433 -13.27 35.22 35.88
N GLY A 434 -13.73 34.36 34.97
CA GLY A 434 -14.64 34.71 33.88
C GLY A 434 -14.90 33.55 32.93
N HIS A 435 -16.17 33.33 32.59
CA HIS A 435 -16.60 32.27 31.66
C HIS A 435 -17.84 32.71 30.86
N LEU A 436 -18.22 31.95 29.82
CA LEU A 436 -19.47 32.20 29.10
C LEU A 436 -20.68 31.79 29.94
N ALA A 437 -21.78 32.53 29.82
CA ALA A 437 -23.03 32.18 30.49
C ALA A 437 -23.47 30.75 30.13
N HIS A 438 -23.88 29.99 31.15
CA HIS A 438 -24.30 28.58 31.04
C HIS A 438 -23.20 27.59 30.58
N ALA A 439 -21.92 28.00 30.58
CA ALA A 439 -20.82 27.06 30.40
C ALA A 439 -20.74 26.05 31.55
N ARG A 440 -20.23 24.86 31.24
CA ARG A 440 -19.87 23.84 32.21
C ARG A 440 -18.35 23.69 32.19
N ASN A 441 -17.70 23.95 33.33
CA ASN A 441 -16.27 23.69 33.45
C ASN A 441 -16.00 22.18 33.51
N VAL A 442 -15.15 21.71 32.60
CA VAL A 442 -14.63 20.34 32.52
C VAL A 442 -13.11 20.43 32.41
N PRO A 443 -12.41 20.85 33.48
CA PRO A 443 -11.01 21.27 33.42
C PRO A 443 -10.12 20.08 33.09
N LEU A 444 -9.24 20.19 32.10
CA LEU A 444 -8.23 19.16 31.81
C LEU A 444 -6.98 19.40 32.65
N SER A 445 -6.53 18.37 33.37
CA SER A 445 -5.33 18.44 34.22
C SER A 445 -4.04 18.61 33.42
N SER A 446 -4.06 18.20 32.15
CA SER A 446 -2.96 18.33 31.18
C SER A 446 -2.98 19.63 30.37
N LEU A 447 -3.87 20.58 30.68
CA LEU A 447 -4.02 21.85 29.98
C LEU A 447 -3.73 23.04 30.89
N ARG A 448 -2.80 23.91 30.48
CA ARG A 448 -2.45 25.18 31.13
C ARG A 448 -2.44 26.31 30.11
N GLU A 449 -2.68 27.54 30.55
CA GLU A 449 -2.74 28.72 29.68
C GLU A 449 -1.43 28.95 28.89
N GLN A 450 -0.30 28.73 29.55
CA GLN A 450 1.03 28.92 28.97
C GLN A 450 1.49 27.77 28.07
N ASP A 451 0.75 26.66 28.01
CA ASP A 451 1.16 25.53 27.17
C ASP A 451 1.23 25.97 25.69
N VAL A 452 2.19 25.39 24.98
CA VAL A 452 2.23 25.45 23.51
C VAL A 452 1.05 24.67 22.94
N SER A 453 0.82 24.82 21.64
CA SER A 453 -0.15 23.96 20.95
C SER A 453 0.21 22.48 21.19
N PRO A 454 -0.74 21.59 21.53
CA PRO A 454 -0.47 20.15 21.59
C PRO A 454 0.11 19.64 20.25
N TYR A 455 -0.26 20.24 19.12
CA TYR A 455 0.29 19.87 17.80
C TYR A 455 1.77 20.24 17.61
N ALA A 456 2.36 21.02 18.52
CA ALA A 456 3.78 21.37 18.51
C ALA A 456 4.62 20.51 19.47
N ASP A 457 4.00 19.67 20.31
CA ASP A 457 4.68 18.82 21.30
C ASP A 457 3.98 17.46 21.39
N ALA A 458 4.65 16.41 20.92
CA ALA A 458 4.10 15.05 20.88
C ALA A 458 3.75 14.50 22.27
N VAL A 459 4.54 14.83 23.30
CA VAL A 459 4.29 14.35 24.67
C VAL A 459 3.04 15.03 25.22
N LEU A 460 2.89 16.33 24.98
CA LEU A 460 1.70 17.08 25.36
C LEU A 460 0.46 16.58 24.61
N LEU A 461 0.56 16.38 23.28
CA LEU A 461 -0.52 15.82 22.46
C LEU A 461 -0.99 14.47 23.01
N ALA A 462 -0.07 13.55 23.24
CA ALA A 462 -0.39 12.23 23.75
C ALA A 462 -1.03 12.29 25.14
N THR A 463 -0.55 13.18 26.01
CA THR A 463 -1.09 13.37 27.36
C THR A 463 -2.52 13.91 27.30
N GLN A 464 -2.74 14.99 26.55
CA GLN A 464 -4.06 15.60 26.40
C GLN A 464 -5.04 14.66 25.69
N ALA A 465 -4.63 14.01 24.61
CA ALA A 465 -5.47 13.07 23.87
C ALA A 465 -5.90 11.88 24.74
N THR A 466 -4.99 11.35 25.55
CA THR A 466 -5.30 10.26 26.49
C THR A 466 -6.28 10.70 27.58
N GLU A 467 -6.13 11.91 28.12
CA GLU A 467 -7.07 12.45 29.10
C GLU A 467 -8.46 12.67 28.49
N ILE A 468 -8.51 13.27 27.29
CA ILE A 468 -9.75 13.52 26.53
C ILE A 468 -10.47 12.21 26.22
N GLN A 469 -9.75 11.19 25.74
CA GLN A 469 -10.29 9.86 25.47
C GLN A 469 -11.03 9.29 26.69
N LYS A 470 -10.35 9.28 27.84
CA LYS A 470 -10.92 8.79 29.10
C LYS A 470 -12.12 9.61 29.56
N ARG A 471 -12.07 10.92 29.36
CA ARG A 471 -13.05 11.87 29.90
C ARG A 471 -14.32 11.98 29.08
N PHE A 472 -14.26 11.77 27.77
CA PHE A 472 -15.39 12.02 26.87
C PHE A 472 -15.82 10.80 26.05
N VAL A 473 -14.94 9.84 25.82
CA VAL A 473 -15.22 8.68 24.96
C VAL A 473 -15.41 7.42 25.79
N ASP A 474 -14.46 7.08 26.67
CA ASP A 474 -14.46 5.83 27.46
C ASP A 474 -15.41 5.85 28.68
N LEU A 475 -16.35 6.80 28.70
CA LEU A 475 -17.33 6.92 29.77
C LEU A 475 -18.28 5.70 29.78
N PRO A 476 -18.69 5.21 30.97
CA PRO A 476 -19.61 4.09 31.07
C PRO A 476 -20.95 4.42 30.39
N HIS A 477 -21.57 3.41 29.78
CA HIS A 477 -22.90 3.59 29.22
C HIS A 477 -23.93 3.63 30.36
N VAL A 478 -24.37 4.83 30.73
CA VAL A 478 -25.42 5.03 31.74
C VAL A 478 -26.79 5.09 31.03
N PRO A 479 -27.74 4.18 31.33
CA PRO A 479 -29.12 4.34 30.91
C PRO A 479 -29.70 5.55 31.63
N HIS A 480 -29.86 6.66 30.93
CA HIS A 480 -30.36 7.91 31.48
C HIS A 480 -31.48 8.45 30.58
N GLN A 481 -32.57 8.92 31.21
CA GLN A 481 -33.64 9.65 30.53
C GLN A 481 -33.27 11.12 30.57
N CYS A 482 -33.02 11.71 29.41
CA CYS A 482 -32.56 13.09 29.36
C CYS A 482 -33.61 14.04 29.94
N PRO A 483 -33.16 15.03 30.74
CA PRO A 483 -34.03 16.11 31.16
C PRO A 483 -34.50 16.90 29.93
N GLY A 484 -35.39 17.87 30.13
CA GLY A 484 -35.99 18.64 29.04
C GLY A 484 -34.99 19.43 28.20
N ASN A 485 -35.48 20.37 27.39
CA ASN A 485 -34.64 21.12 26.46
C ASN A 485 -33.76 22.20 27.14
N GLY A 486 -33.72 22.27 28.47
CA GLY A 486 -32.95 23.27 29.23
C GLY A 486 -31.46 22.96 29.36
N VAL A 487 -30.59 23.97 29.19
CA VAL A 487 -29.14 23.84 29.42
C VAL A 487 -28.81 23.73 30.92
N ALA A 488 -29.60 24.39 31.79
CA ALA A 488 -29.39 24.31 33.24
C ALA A 488 -29.57 22.88 33.77
N GLU A 489 -30.60 22.18 33.30
CA GLU A 489 -30.86 20.78 33.65
C GLU A 489 -29.74 19.87 33.12
N LEU A 490 -29.30 20.09 31.87
CA LEU A 490 -28.18 19.35 31.28
C LEU A 490 -26.87 19.55 32.06
N ASN A 491 -26.61 20.76 32.56
CA ASN A 491 -25.42 21.07 33.35
C ASN A 491 -25.47 20.49 34.78
N SER A 492 -26.66 20.16 35.29
CA SER A 492 -26.84 19.54 36.61
C SER A 492 -26.51 18.05 36.63
N LEU A 493 -26.49 17.40 35.46
CA LEU A 493 -26.14 15.99 35.30
C LEU A 493 -24.66 15.74 35.59
N ASP A 494 -24.30 14.52 35.96
CA ASP A 494 -22.89 14.14 35.91
C ASP A 494 -22.36 14.16 34.45
N LEU A 495 -21.04 14.08 34.27
CA LEU A 495 -20.47 14.19 32.93
C LEU A 495 -20.85 13.01 32.04
N ALA A 496 -20.96 11.80 32.59
CA ALA A 496 -21.32 10.60 31.84
C ALA A 496 -22.76 10.66 31.33
N GLU A 497 -23.68 11.08 32.19
CA GLU A 497 -25.09 11.31 31.87
C GLU A 497 -25.25 12.44 30.84
N MET A 498 -24.53 13.56 31.03
CA MET A 498 -24.54 14.66 30.05
C MET A 498 -24.07 14.20 28.67
N MET A 499 -22.95 13.48 28.59
CA MET A 499 -22.45 12.95 27.31
C MET A 499 -23.44 11.95 26.71
N ALA A 500 -24.05 11.07 27.51
CA ALA A 500 -25.08 10.14 27.05
C ALA A 500 -26.29 10.88 26.45
N CYS A 501 -26.67 12.02 27.02
CA CYS A 501 -27.73 12.85 26.48
C CYS A 501 -27.35 13.58 25.21
N LEU A 502 -26.15 14.17 25.16
CA LEU A 502 -25.67 14.86 23.98
C LEU A 502 -25.60 13.94 22.75
N ARG A 503 -25.20 12.68 22.93
CA ARG A 503 -25.16 11.66 21.86
C ARG A 503 -26.53 11.35 21.24
N LYS A 504 -27.61 11.53 22.01
CA LYS A 504 -28.99 11.25 21.59
C LYS A 504 -29.75 12.50 21.17
N SER A 505 -29.16 13.68 21.34
CA SER A 505 -29.82 14.97 21.08
C SER A 505 -29.29 15.62 19.82
N ASP A 506 -30.11 16.49 19.20
CA ASP A 506 -29.66 17.39 18.14
C ASP A 506 -28.91 18.62 18.66
N ARG A 507 -28.61 18.67 19.97
CA ARG A 507 -27.95 19.82 20.60
C ARG A 507 -26.49 19.91 20.13
N GLU A 508 -26.12 21.10 19.69
CA GLU A 508 -24.74 21.41 19.35
C GLU A 508 -23.91 21.70 20.61
N VAL A 509 -22.63 21.37 20.58
CA VAL A 509 -21.68 21.60 21.67
C VAL A 509 -20.61 22.56 21.21
N LEU A 510 -20.36 23.62 21.98
CA LEU A 510 -19.20 24.49 21.81
C LEU A 510 -18.15 24.12 22.86
N VAL A 511 -16.95 23.78 22.42
CA VAL A 511 -15.82 23.45 23.29
C VAL A 511 -14.85 24.62 23.29
N ILE A 512 -14.45 25.03 24.49
CA ILE A 512 -13.58 26.18 24.73
C ILE A 512 -12.39 25.74 25.56
N ASP A 513 -11.20 26.11 25.11
CA ASP A 513 -9.95 26.08 25.86
C ASP A 513 -9.33 27.51 25.81
N TYR A 514 -8.06 27.67 26.17
CA TYR A 514 -7.41 28.98 26.13
C TYR A 514 -7.22 29.52 24.70
N LYS A 515 -6.71 28.69 23.77
CA LYS A 515 -6.19 29.14 22.46
C LYS A 515 -6.84 28.49 21.23
N GLY A 516 -7.63 27.44 21.41
CA GLY A 516 -8.42 26.75 20.39
C GLY A 516 -7.96 25.31 20.11
N ASP A 517 -6.71 24.96 20.40
CA ASP A 517 -6.11 23.72 19.91
C ASP A 517 -6.50 22.46 20.69
N THR A 518 -6.55 22.53 22.02
CA THR A 518 -7.03 21.41 22.84
C THR A 518 -8.55 21.23 22.69
N ALA A 519 -9.27 22.33 22.40
CA ALA A 519 -10.67 22.27 22.03
C ALA A 519 -10.88 21.54 20.70
N LYS A 520 -10.03 21.76 19.68
CA LYS A 520 -10.07 21.00 18.41
C LYS A 520 -9.90 19.50 18.62
N LEU A 521 -8.90 19.11 19.43
CA LEU A 521 -8.66 17.71 19.80
C LEU A 521 -9.89 17.08 20.49
N THR A 522 -10.49 17.82 21.42
CA THR A 522 -11.70 17.38 22.13
C THR A 522 -12.91 17.26 21.20
N VAL A 523 -13.08 18.20 20.28
CA VAL A 523 -14.16 18.16 19.28
C VAL A 523 -14.06 16.93 18.39
N SER A 524 -12.85 16.55 17.97
CA SER A 524 -12.64 15.33 17.19
C SER A 524 -13.11 14.08 17.96
N ALA A 525 -12.75 13.96 19.24
CA ALA A 525 -13.19 12.87 20.12
C ALA A 525 -14.72 12.87 20.33
N LEU A 526 -15.32 14.03 20.57
CA LEU A 526 -16.78 14.16 20.72
C LEU A 526 -17.53 13.77 19.44
N ARG A 527 -17.02 14.18 18.26
CA ARG A 527 -17.59 13.83 16.96
C ARG A 527 -17.51 12.34 16.70
N HIS A 528 -16.38 11.70 17.02
CA HIS A 528 -16.27 10.24 16.98
C HIS A 528 -17.31 9.57 17.89
N ALA A 529 -17.55 10.14 19.07
CA ALA A 529 -18.58 9.66 20.00
C ALA A 529 -20.03 9.98 19.57
N GLY A 530 -20.25 10.58 18.38
CA GLY A 530 -21.57 10.90 17.85
C GLY A 530 -22.15 12.25 18.27
N ILE A 531 -21.35 13.14 18.86
CA ILE A 531 -21.80 14.44 19.37
C ILE A 531 -21.50 15.55 18.36
N LYS A 532 -22.48 16.42 18.08
CA LYS A 532 -22.32 17.59 17.21
C LYS A 532 -21.52 18.69 17.91
N ALA A 533 -20.19 18.59 17.90
CA ALA A 533 -19.30 19.53 18.58
C ALA A 533 -18.56 20.50 17.64
N TYR A 534 -18.24 21.69 18.16
CA TYR A 534 -17.53 22.78 17.51
C TYR A 534 -16.51 23.39 18.49
N SER A 535 -15.42 23.93 17.97
CA SER A 535 -14.40 24.67 18.73
C SER A 535 -14.30 26.10 18.21
N VAL A 536 -13.70 26.99 19.00
CA VAL A 536 -13.37 28.35 18.54
C VAL A 536 -11.90 28.40 18.14
N ALA A 537 -11.60 28.90 16.94
CA ALA A 537 -10.25 28.87 16.36
C ALA A 537 -9.17 29.49 17.26
N THR A 538 -9.53 30.53 17.99
CA THR A 538 -8.66 31.31 18.90
C THR A 538 -9.00 31.10 20.37
N GLY A 539 -9.82 30.08 20.66
CA GLY A 539 -10.26 29.73 22.02
C GLY A 539 -10.92 30.89 22.77
N TRP A 540 -10.82 30.81 24.09
CA TRP A 540 -11.27 31.83 25.03
C TRP A 540 -10.63 33.20 24.77
N ASN A 541 -9.34 33.24 24.45
CA ASN A 541 -8.62 34.50 24.27
C ASN A 541 -9.17 35.33 23.12
N GLY A 542 -9.56 34.68 22.01
CA GLY A 542 -10.20 35.36 20.90
C GLY A 542 -11.61 35.88 21.21
N LEU A 543 -12.39 35.12 21.99
CA LEU A 543 -13.72 35.56 22.44
C LEU A 543 -13.60 36.79 23.34
N LEU A 544 -12.64 36.80 24.27
CA LEU A 544 -12.35 37.95 25.13
C LEU A 544 -11.93 39.18 24.33
N ALA A 545 -10.99 39.00 23.38
CA ALA A 545 -10.52 40.10 22.54
C ALA A 545 -11.63 40.73 21.70
N ALA A 546 -12.64 39.95 21.32
CA ALA A 546 -13.82 40.41 20.58
C ALA A 546 -14.95 40.96 21.48
N GLY A 547 -14.74 41.07 22.79
CA GLY A 547 -15.71 41.64 23.73
C GLY A 547 -16.96 40.78 23.94
N VAL A 548 -16.87 39.46 23.79
CA VAL A 548 -17.98 38.55 24.08
C VAL A 548 -18.35 38.65 25.57
N PRO A 549 -19.64 38.84 25.94
CA PRO A 549 -20.04 38.97 27.33
C PRO A 549 -19.64 37.77 28.20
N THR A 550 -19.11 38.04 29.39
CA THR A 550 -18.66 37.03 30.35
C THR A 550 -19.41 37.13 31.67
N THR A 551 -19.63 36.00 32.32
CA THR A 551 -20.17 35.88 33.68
C THR A 551 -19.04 35.63 34.68
N LYS A 552 -19.24 36.01 35.94
CA LYS A 552 -18.38 35.69 37.08
C LYS A 552 -19.10 34.76 38.04
#